data_AF-A0A7I4YVG1-F1
#
_entry.id   AF-A0A7I4YVG1-F1
#
_cell.length_a   1.000
_cell.length_b   1.000
_cell.length_c   1.000
_cell.angle_alpha   90.00
_cell.angle_beta   90.00
_cell.angle_gamma   90.00
#
_symmetry.space_group_name_H-M   'P 1'
#
loop_
_entity.id
_entity.type
_entity.pdbx_description
1 polymer ?
#
loop_
_entity_poly.entity_id
_entity_poly.type
_entity_poly.pdbx_seq_one_letter_code
_entity_poly.pdbx_strand_id
1 'polypeptide(L)'
;MRMMLYLNYITTALEIFSAALLASEIILVPLFCKKSRSFSFFKCFVFNGCFGLFSWAVSFQLHRFIGNDSLAYLNLNIFLSGFTFHGYLLTSMLLTFNRFSCIAFPLSFEALWTNRRCFIYFASITLITFISVCYRVGAPIEVVWVEEYQAYRWIGYPRVIHAISLAVTLTICFTVCFGSLILNIWTFVRWRKHRQTVSPSIYHTQRNQFLFSMTCFVFSAIICLQQLVANVVMFSGNQTLANVLFDMYFPLSAFAILIEPYALLVFCGGLRRELFSLFKKTAIEEVQSTNASKCGAWGKWLQQN
;
A
#
# COMPACT_ATOMS: atom_id res chain seq x y z
N MET A 1 -27.13 -16.69 5.88
CA MET A 1 -26.20 -17.80 5.57
C MET A 1 -25.64 -17.77 4.13
N ARG A 2 -26.45 -17.86 3.06
CA ARG A 2 -25.94 -17.83 1.66
C ARG A 2 -25.18 -16.54 1.28
N MET A 3 -25.59 -15.38 1.80
CA MET A 3 -24.92 -14.10 1.52
C MET A 3 -23.52 -13.99 2.17
N MET A 4 -23.30 -14.64 3.32
CA MET A 4 -21.98 -14.68 3.97
C MET A 4 -21.01 -15.63 3.27
N LEU A 5 -21.50 -16.77 2.74
CA LEU A 5 -20.69 -17.68 1.91
C LEU A 5 -20.24 -16.99 0.61
N TYR A 6 -21.12 -16.25 -0.07
CA TYR A 6 -20.75 -15.48 -1.26
C TYR A 6 -19.74 -14.36 -0.95
N LEU A 7 -19.90 -13.66 0.19
CA LEU A 7 -18.90 -12.69 0.64
C LEU A 7 -17.54 -13.36 0.85
N ASN A 8 -17.51 -14.55 1.46
CA ASN A 8 -16.27 -15.29 1.73
C ASN A 8 -15.54 -15.74 0.45
N TYR A 9 -16.26 -16.18 -0.59
CA TYR A 9 -15.64 -16.51 -1.88
C TYR A 9 -15.11 -15.27 -2.61
N ILE A 10 -15.87 -14.17 -2.58
CA ILE A 10 -15.46 -12.90 -3.21
C ILE A 10 -14.25 -12.32 -2.48
N THR A 11 -14.22 -12.33 -1.15
CA THR A 11 -13.05 -11.88 -0.37
C THR A 11 -11.86 -12.78 -0.62
N THR A 12 -12.02 -14.11 -0.67
CA THR A 12 -10.90 -15.04 -0.97
C THR A 12 -10.35 -14.87 -2.39
N ALA A 13 -11.20 -14.63 -3.39
CA ALA A 13 -10.76 -14.38 -4.76
C ALA A 13 -10.05 -13.01 -4.89
N LEU A 14 -10.60 -11.97 -4.25
CA LEU A 14 -9.94 -10.68 -4.13
C LEU A 14 -8.61 -10.83 -3.41
N GLU A 15 -8.51 -11.65 -2.37
CA GLU A 15 -7.27 -11.88 -1.64
C GLU A 15 -6.16 -12.45 -2.53
N ILE A 16 -6.46 -13.53 -3.27
CA ILE A 16 -5.48 -14.18 -4.14
C ILE A 16 -5.02 -13.22 -5.25
N PHE A 17 -5.96 -12.50 -5.86
CA PHE A 17 -5.64 -11.53 -6.90
C PHE A 17 -4.80 -10.37 -6.36
N SER A 18 -5.18 -9.84 -5.20
CA SER A 18 -4.47 -8.76 -4.50
C SER A 18 -3.07 -9.18 -4.07
N ALA A 19 -2.92 -10.38 -3.51
CA ALA A 19 -1.64 -10.96 -3.11
C ALA A 19 -0.71 -11.12 -4.32
N ALA A 20 -1.22 -11.71 -5.41
CA ALA A 20 -0.47 -11.91 -6.64
C ALA A 20 0.02 -10.57 -7.21
N LEU A 21 -0.82 -9.53 -7.17
CA LEU A 21 -0.49 -8.20 -7.68
C LEU A 21 0.51 -7.45 -6.79
N LEU A 22 0.27 -7.38 -5.48
CA LEU A 22 1.20 -6.76 -4.54
C LEU A 22 2.56 -7.47 -4.54
N ALA A 23 2.57 -8.80 -4.59
CA ALA A 23 3.79 -9.57 -4.74
C ALA A 23 4.47 -9.27 -6.09
N SER A 24 3.69 -9.17 -7.17
CA SER A 24 4.22 -8.79 -8.48
C SER A 24 4.91 -7.43 -8.45
N GLU A 25 4.54 -6.49 -7.59
CA GLU A 25 5.11 -5.14 -7.60
C GLU A 25 6.32 -4.95 -6.71
N ILE A 26 6.31 -5.56 -5.53
CA ILE A 26 7.47 -5.59 -4.63
C ILE A 26 8.58 -6.47 -5.22
N ILE A 27 8.24 -7.43 -6.09
CA ILE A 27 9.20 -8.31 -6.75
C ILE A 27 9.56 -7.78 -8.15
N LEU A 28 8.61 -7.46 -9.05
CA LEU A 28 8.92 -7.08 -10.44
C LEU A 28 9.64 -5.72 -10.55
N VAL A 29 9.17 -4.70 -9.83
CA VAL A 29 9.75 -3.35 -9.96
C VAL A 29 11.18 -3.30 -9.39
N PRO A 30 11.46 -3.85 -8.19
CA PRO A 30 12.81 -3.85 -7.60
C PRO A 30 13.73 -4.94 -8.12
N LEU A 31 13.26 -6.05 -8.68
CA LEU A 31 14.14 -7.15 -9.12
C LEU A 31 14.30 -7.24 -10.63
N PHE A 32 13.41 -6.66 -11.43
CA PHE A 32 13.47 -6.81 -12.89
C PHE A 32 13.58 -5.49 -13.66
N CYS A 33 13.10 -4.36 -13.12
CA CYS A 33 13.21 -3.06 -13.80
C CYS A 33 14.53 -2.34 -13.45
N LYS A 34 15.63 -2.69 -14.13
CA LYS A 34 16.98 -2.12 -13.87
C LYS A 34 17.03 -0.60 -14.02
N LYS A 35 16.31 -0.03 -15.00
CA LYS A 35 16.30 1.43 -15.22
C LYS A 35 15.41 2.14 -14.19
N SER A 36 14.26 1.56 -13.87
CA SER A 36 13.35 2.16 -12.90
C SER A 36 13.92 2.20 -11.47
N ARG A 37 14.74 1.21 -11.07
CA ARG A 37 15.40 1.16 -9.75
C ARG A 37 16.29 2.35 -9.39
N SER A 38 16.87 3.04 -10.37
CA SER A 38 17.78 4.15 -10.09
C SER A 38 17.04 5.39 -9.59
N PHE A 39 15.76 5.57 -9.96
CA PHE A 39 15.00 6.76 -9.58
C PHE A 39 14.54 6.68 -8.12
N SER A 40 14.70 7.80 -7.40
CA SER A 40 14.25 7.95 -6.01
C SER A 40 12.75 7.66 -5.82
N PHE A 41 11.94 7.99 -6.84
CA PHE A 41 10.52 7.67 -6.88
C PHE A 41 10.21 6.22 -6.56
N PHE A 42 10.82 5.31 -7.32
CA PHE A 42 10.54 3.89 -7.23
C PHE A 42 11.04 3.33 -5.90
N LYS A 43 12.09 3.90 -5.31
CA LYS A 43 12.54 3.53 -3.96
C LYS A 43 11.48 3.89 -2.92
N CYS A 44 10.98 5.12 -2.92
CA CYS A 44 9.89 5.55 -2.05
C CYS A 44 8.62 4.71 -2.29
N PHE A 45 8.33 4.37 -3.55
CA PHE A 45 7.17 3.57 -3.90
C PHE A 45 7.28 2.15 -3.36
N VAL A 46 8.45 1.53 -3.46
CA VAL A 46 8.71 0.19 -2.92
C VAL A 46 8.61 0.18 -1.41
N PHE A 47 9.13 1.20 -0.72
CA PHE A 47 8.98 1.34 0.72
C PHE A 47 7.51 1.46 1.16
N ASN A 48 6.73 2.26 0.44
CA ASN A 48 5.28 2.36 0.63
C ASN A 48 4.58 1.03 0.35
N GLY A 49 4.96 0.35 -0.73
CA GLY A 49 4.47 -0.97 -1.09
C GLY A 49 4.74 -2.03 -0.02
N CYS A 50 5.92 -2.03 0.62
CA CYS A 50 6.21 -2.93 1.73
C CYS A 50 5.22 -2.75 2.89
N PHE A 51 5.02 -1.51 3.35
CA PHE A 51 4.02 -1.24 4.40
C PHE A 51 2.60 -1.57 3.95
N GLY A 52 2.25 -1.26 2.70
CA GLY A 52 0.97 -1.59 2.09
C GLY A 52 0.70 -3.10 2.08
N LEU A 53 1.65 -3.92 1.62
CA LEU A 53 1.54 -5.39 1.60
C LEU A 53 1.33 -5.95 3.01
N PHE A 54 2.14 -5.54 3.98
CA PHE A 54 1.98 -6.03 5.34
C PHE A 54 0.65 -5.56 5.96
N SER A 55 0.24 -4.32 5.69
CA SER A 55 -1.04 -3.79 6.18
C SER A 55 -2.23 -4.53 5.56
N TRP A 56 -2.16 -4.80 4.27
CA TRP A 56 -3.11 -5.64 3.54
C TRP A 56 -3.18 -7.05 4.15
N ALA A 57 -2.04 -7.74 4.29
CA ALA A 57 -1.99 -9.10 4.80
C ALA A 57 -2.56 -9.21 6.23
N VAL A 58 -2.20 -8.28 7.11
CA VAL A 58 -2.69 -8.25 8.49
C VAL A 58 -4.18 -7.89 8.56
N SER A 59 -4.65 -6.97 7.72
CA SER A 59 -6.07 -6.61 7.66
C SER A 59 -6.95 -7.79 7.27
N PHE A 60 -6.49 -8.64 6.35
CA PHE A 60 -7.18 -9.88 5.99
C PHE A 60 -7.18 -10.92 7.11
N GLN A 61 -6.06 -11.09 7.81
CA GLN A 61 -5.99 -12.01 8.96
C GLN A 61 -6.93 -11.57 10.09
N LEU A 62 -6.97 -10.28 10.38
CA LEU A 62 -7.89 -9.72 11.39
C LEU A 62 -9.37 -9.87 10.98
N HIS A 63 -9.66 -9.88 9.68
CA HIS A 63 -11.03 -10.08 9.18
C HIS A 63 -11.51 -11.53 9.30
N ARG A 64 -10.61 -12.53 9.28
CA ARG A 64 -10.98 -13.96 9.23
C ARG A 64 -11.23 -14.64 10.58
N PHE A 65 -11.19 -13.89 11.69
CA PHE A 65 -11.22 -14.39 13.07
C PHE A 65 -10.02 -15.31 13.39
N ILE A 66 -9.54 -15.26 14.63
CA ILE A 66 -8.34 -15.98 15.05
C ILE A 66 -8.73 -17.09 16.02
N GLY A 67 -8.29 -18.32 15.75
CA GLY A 67 -8.69 -19.54 16.48
C GLY A 67 -8.35 -19.56 17.97
N ASN A 68 -8.80 -20.62 18.65
CA ASN A 68 -8.84 -20.72 20.11
C ASN A 68 -7.47 -20.57 20.82
N ASP A 69 -6.37 -21.01 20.20
CA ASP A 69 -5.02 -21.01 20.83
C ASP A 69 -4.14 -19.81 20.43
N SER A 70 -4.74 -18.71 19.97
CA SER A 70 -4.00 -17.66 19.25
C SER A 70 -4.17 -16.23 19.78
N LEU A 71 -4.44 -16.03 21.07
CA LEU A 71 -4.52 -14.68 21.67
C LEU A 71 -3.21 -13.87 21.49
N ALA A 72 -2.06 -14.51 21.66
CA ALA A 72 -0.75 -13.89 21.41
C ALA A 72 -0.58 -13.50 19.93
N TYR A 73 -1.08 -14.33 19.00
CA TYR A 73 -1.08 -14.05 17.57
C TYR A 73 -2.05 -12.93 17.20
N LEU A 74 -3.21 -12.83 17.87
CA LEU A 74 -4.13 -11.71 17.72
C LEU A 74 -3.49 -10.39 18.19
N ASN A 75 -2.84 -10.39 19.36
CA ASN A 75 -2.09 -9.23 19.85
C ASN A 75 -1.02 -8.77 18.85
N LEU A 76 -0.25 -9.72 18.30
CA LEU A 76 0.75 -9.43 17.27
C LEU A 76 0.11 -8.83 16.01
N ASN A 77 -1.01 -9.37 15.54
CA ASN A 77 -1.71 -8.84 14.37
C ASN A 77 -2.26 -7.43 14.61
N ILE A 78 -2.82 -7.13 15.78
CA ILE A 78 -3.32 -5.77 16.07
C ILE A 78 -2.14 -4.77 16.16
N PHE A 79 -1.01 -5.18 16.75
CA PHE A 79 0.22 -4.39 16.75
C PHE A 79 0.70 -4.12 15.32
N LEU A 80 0.85 -5.17 14.52
CA LEU A 80 1.29 -5.07 13.13
C LEU A 80 0.32 -4.27 12.27
N SER A 81 -0.99 -4.35 12.52
CA SER A 81 -2.00 -3.58 11.80
C SER A 81 -1.76 -2.09 11.98
N GLY A 82 -1.58 -1.63 13.23
CA GLY A 82 -1.25 -0.23 13.49
C GLY A 82 0.10 0.19 12.90
N PHE A 83 1.14 -0.63 13.11
CA PHE A 83 2.50 -0.34 12.65
C PHE A 83 2.55 -0.14 11.13
N THR A 84 1.93 -1.08 10.41
CA THR A 84 1.95 -1.12 8.94
C THR A 84 1.03 -0.07 8.34
N PHE A 85 -0.14 0.16 8.94
CA PHE A 85 -1.05 1.20 8.50
C PHE A 85 -0.47 2.62 8.67
N HIS A 86 0.06 2.93 9.86
CA HIS A 86 0.71 4.22 10.09
C HIS A 86 1.92 4.41 9.15
N GLY A 87 2.70 3.35 8.92
CA GLY A 87 3.82 3.39 7.98
C GLY A 87 3.40 3.62 6.55
N TYR A 88 2.32 2.97 6.12
CA TYR A 88 1.73 3.19 4.81
C TYR A 88 1.30 4.65 4.62
N LEU A 89 0.52 5.22 5.54
CA LEU A 89 0.08 6.62 5.42
C LEU A 89 1.25 7.62 5.37
N LEU A 90 2.26 7.45 6.22
CA LEU A 90 3.43 8.33 6.26
C LEU A 90 4.32 8.17 5.01
N THR A 91 4.47 6.95 4.50
CA THR A 91 5.22 6.72 3.25
C THR A 91 4.46 7.19 2.01
N SER A 92 3.13 7.15 1.99
CA SER A 92 2.31 7.78 0.94
C SER A 92 2.43 9.32 0.94
N MET A 93 2.51 9.93 2.13
CA MET A 93 2.86 11.36 2.23
C MET A 93 4.28 11.65 1.72
N LEU A 94 5.27 10.79 2.03
CA LEU A 94 6.63 10.92 1.51
C LEU A 94 6.67 10.84 -0.03
N LEU A 95 5.86 9.96 -0.63
CA LEU A 95 5.68 9.90 -2.08
C LEU A 95 5.16 11.21 -2.64
N THR A 96 4.13 11.79 -2.03
CA THR A 96 3.60 13.11 -2.39
C THR A 96 4.69 14.19 -2.30
N PHE A 97 5.48 14.19 -1.23
CA PHE A 97 6.59 15.13 -1.05
C PHE A 97 7.69 14.96 -2.10
N ASN A 98 8.00 13.72 -2.47
CA ASN A 98 8.94 13.40 -3.54
C ASN A 98 8.46 13.94 -4.90
N ARG A 99 7.17 13.78 -5.22
CA ARG A 99 6.57 14.34 -6.45
C ARG A 99 6.61 15.86 -6.46
N PHE A 100 6.19 16.48 -5.35
CA PHE A 100 6.27 17.93 -5.18
C PHE A 100 7.70 18.44 -5.41
N SER A 101 8.69 17.80 -4.79
CA SER A 101 10.10 18.19 -4.94
C SER A 101 10.60 18.11 -6.38
N CYS A 102 10.18 17.08 -7.11
CA CYS A 102 10.54 16.90 -8.52
C CYS A 102 10.02 18.04 -9.41
N ILE A 103 8.80 18.50 -9.15
CA ILE A 103 8.13 19.53 -9.95
C ILE A 103 8.54 20.95 -9.50
N ALA A 104 8.62 21.18 -8.20
CA ALA A 104 8.90 22.51 -7.64
C ALA A 104 10.40 22.86 -7.65
N PHE A 105 11.29 21.87 -7.54
CA PHE A 105 12.73 22.08 -7.39
C PHE A 105 13.56 21.16 -8.28
N PRO A 106 13.40 21.20 -9.62
CA PRO A 106 14.04 20.25 -10.53
C PRO A 106 15.58 20.28 -10.46
N LEU A 107 16.19 21.46 -10.25
CA LEU A 107 17.65 21.61 -10.17
C LEU A 107 18.25 21.01 -8.90
N SER A 108 17.49 21.00 -7.80
CA SER A 108 17.94 20.50 -6.49
C SER A 108 17.42 19.10 -6.19
N PHE A 109 16.56 18.54 -7.06
CA PHE A 109 15.87 17.27 -6.82
C PHE A 109 16.83 16.11 -6.59
N GLU A 110 17.83 15.95 -7.46
CA GLU A 110 18.83 14.87 -7.36
C GLU A 110 19.70 14.99 -6.09
N ALA A 111 19.99 16.22 -5.66
CA ALA A 111 20.72 16.47 -4.41
C ALA A 111 19.85 16.16 -3.17
N LEU A 112 18.54 16.40 -3.25
CA LEU A 112 17.60 16.12 -2.16
C LEU A 112 17.31 14.63 -2.02
N TRP A 113 17.17 13.91 -3.14
CA TRP A 113 16.65 12.55 -3.19
C TRP A 113 17.72 11.50 -3.54
N THR A 114 18.88 11.60 -2.87
CA THR A 114 19.93 10.59 -2.96
C THR A 114 19.52 9.27 -2.31
N ASN A 115 20.21 8.17 -2.66
CA ASN A 115 19.97 6.84 -2.07
C ASN A 115 20.04 6.86 -0.54
N ARG A 116 21.08 7.51 0.00
CA ARG A 116 21.29 7.64 1.43
C ARG A 116 20.14 8.38 2.11
N ARG A 117 19.66 9.49 1.53
CA ARG A 117 18.54 10.26 2.09
C ARG A 117 17.22 9.50 2.00
N CYS A 118 16.95 8.79 0.90
CA CYS A 118 15.78 7.92 0.79
C CYS A 118 15.75 6.86 1.92
N PHE A 119 16.90 6.24 2.20
CA PHE A 119 17.01 5.27 3.30
C PHE A 119 16.82 5.92 4.68
N ILE A 120 17.39 7.11 4.90
CA ILE A 120 17.18 7.87 6.15
C ILE A 120 15.69 8.18 6.33
N TYR A 121 14.98 8.68 5.31
CA TYR A 121 13.55 8.95 5.40
C TYR A 121 12.75 7.68 5.75
N PHE A 122 13.08 6.55 5.13
CA PHE A 122 12.42 5.28 5.43
C PHE A 122 12.69 4.80 6.85
N ALA A 123 13.93 4.87 7.32
CA ALA A 123 14.30 4.53 8.69
C ALA A 123 13.60 5.44 9.70
N SER A 124 13.53 6.75 9.44
CA SER A 124 12.81 7.70 10.27
C SER A 124 11.32 7.41 10.34
N ILE A 125 10.67 7.12 9.21
CA ILE A 125 9.25 6.74 9.20
C ILE A 125 9.05 5.44 9.98
N THR A 126 9.89 4.43 9.77
CA THR A 126 9.83 3.15 10.49
C THR A 126 9.96 3.32 12.01
N LEU A 127 10.85 4.22 12.45
CA LEU A 127 11.01 4.53 13.86
C LEU A 127 9.77 5.28 14.41
N ILE A 128 9.28 6.29 13.69
CA ILE A 128 8.08 7.05 14.08
C ILE A 128 6.87 6.11 14.18
N THR A 129 6.72 5.18 13.23
CA THR A 129 5.60 4.24 13.22
C THR A 129 5.71 3.25 14.36
N PHE A 130 6.91 2.75 14.66
CA PHE A 130 7.13 1.91 15.84
C PHE A 130 6.74 2.64 17.13
N ILE A 131 7.21 3.87 17.33
CA ILE A 131 6.86 4.71 18.48
C ILE A 131 5.34 4.94 18.54
N SER A 132 4.70 5.15 17.39
CA SER A 132 3.25 5.38 17.31
C SER A 132 2.38 4.19 17.72
N VAL A 133 2.96 3.00 17.92
CA VAL A 133 2.22 1.80 18.36
C VAL A 133 2.84 1.11 19.56
N CYS A 134 3.97 1.60 20.09
CA CYS A 134 4.70 0.92 21.16
C CYS A 134 3.89 0.80 22.46
N TYR A 135 2.97 1.74 22.72
CA TYR A 135 2.05 1.69 23.87
C TYR A 135 1.08 0.49 23.81
N ARG A 136 0.96 -0.20 22.67
CA ARG A 136 0.15 -1.42 22.52
C ARG A 136 0.90 -2.67 22.99
N VAL A 137 2.22 -2.61 23.14
CA VAL A 137 3.03 -3.76 23.57
C VAL A 137 2.70 -4.09 25.02
N GLY A 138 2.16 -5.30 25.25
CA GLY A 138 1.73 -5.75 26.58
C GLY A 138 0.42 -5.11 27.07
N ALA A 139 -0.24 -4.27 26.26
CA ALA A 139 -1.55 -3.74 26.60
C ALA A 139 -2.61 -4.86 26.52
N PRO A 140 -3.54 -4.95 27.49
CA PRO A 140 -4.62 -5.92 27.40
C PRO A 140 -5.54 -5.55 26.23
N ILE A 141 -6.00 -6.56 25.50
CA ILE A 141 -6.98 -6.43 24.43
C ILE A 141 -8.34 -6.93 24.90
N GLU A 142 -9.40 -6.29 24.42
CA GLU A 142 -10.77 -6.71 24.66
C GLU A 142 -11.21 -7.60 23.50
N VAL A 143 -11.62 -8.84 23.83
CA VAL A 143 -12.03 -9.85 22.87
C VAL A 143 -13.35 -10.48 23.29
N VAL A 144 -14.12 -10.96 22.31
CA VAL A 144 -15.28 -11.82 22.55
C VAL A 144 -15.10 -13.13 21.80
N TRP A 145 -15.48 -14.21 22.46
CA TRP A 145 -15.57 -15.52 21.87
C TRP A 145 -16.81 -15.60 20.96
N VAL A 146 -16.61 -16.01 19.71
CA VAL A 146 -17.71 -16.22 18.76
C VAL A 146 -17.85 -17.71 18.48
N GLU A 147 -18.87 -18.33 19.09
CA GLU A 147 -19.09 -19.78 19.04
C GLU A 147 -19.28 -20.33 17.62
N GLU A 148 -19.94 -19.57 16.73
CA GLU A 148 -20.17 -19.96 15.33
C GLU A 148 -18.87 -20.21 14.56
N TYR A 149 -17.80 -19.47 14.89
CA TYR A 149 -16.50 -19.56 14.22
C TYR A 149 -15.43 -20.24 15.07
N GLN A 150 -15.75 -20.63 16.31
CA GLN A 150 -14.80 -21.16 17.28
C GLN A 150 -13.52 -20.28 17.37
N ALA A 151 -13.72 -18.96 17.45
CA ALA A 151 -12.65 -17.99 17.32
C ALA A 151 -12.87 -16.74 18.17
N TYR A 152 -11.77 -16.06 18.51
CA TYR A 152 -11.79 -14.76 19.16
C TYR A 152 -11.98 -13.65 18.13
N ARG A 153 -12.92 -12.74 18.43
CA ARG A 153 -13.11 -11.48 17.75
C ARG A 153 -12.53 -10.36 18.61
N TRP A 154 -11.67 -9.53 18.01
CA TRP A 154 -11.21 -8.30 18.65
C TRP A 154 -12.35 -7.27 18.69
N ILE A 155 -12.58 -6.69 19.87
CA ILE A 155 -13.58 -5.63 20.09
C ILE A 155 -12.89 -4.29 20.29
N GLY A 156 -11.70 -4.28 20.90
CA GLY A 156 -11.01 -3.04 21.15
C GLY A 156 -9.92 -3.14 22.20
N TYR A 157 -9.70 -1.99 22.82
CA TYR A 157 -8.74 -1.80 23.90
C TYR A 157 -9.46 -1.19 25.09
N PRO A 158 -8.93 -1.37 26.32
CA PRO A 158 -9.37 -0.61 27.47
C PRO A 158 -9.37 0.89 27.16
N ARG A 159 -10.31 1.62 27.76
CA ARG A 159 -10.59 3.03 27.46
C ARG A 159 -9.36 3.93 27.33
N VAL A 160 -8.37 3.77 28.21
CA VAL A 160 -7.14 4.58 28.20
C VAL A 160 -6.29 4.28 26.95
N ILE A 161 -6.06 3.00 26.65
CA ILE A 161 -5.27 2.58 25.49
C ILE A 161 -6.01 2.92 24.19
N HIS A 162 -7.34 2.77 24.18
CA HIS A 162 -8.16 3.17 23.05
C HIS A 162 -8.06 4.68 22.78
N ALA A 163 -8.14 5.53 23.82
CA ALA A 163 -8.02 6.98 23.69
C ALA A 163 -6.63 7.41 23.16
N ILE A 164 -5.55 6.78 23.64
CA ILE A 164 -4.20 7.02 23.12
C ILE A 164 -4.13 6.61 21.66
N SER A 165 -4.63 5.42 21.32
CA SER A 165 -4.64 4.91 19.95
C SER A 165 -5.37 5.85 19.01
N LEU A 166 -6.54 6.30 19.42
CA LEU A 166 -7.31 7.28 18.69
C LEU A 166 -6.52 8.56 18.44
N ALA A 167 -5.97 9.17 19.50
CA ALA A 167 -5.25 10.43 19.40
C ALA A 167 -4.06 10.32 18.43
N VAL A 168 -3.30 9.23 18.50
CA VAL A 168 -2.17 8.96 17.60
C VAL A 168 -2.63 8.77 16.16
N THR A 169 -3.62 7.90 15.93
CA THR A 169 -4.13 7.62 14.58
C THR A 169 -4.72 8.88 13.94
N LEU A 170 -5.52 9.66 14.66
CA LEU A 170 -6.05 10.93 14.17
C LEU A 170 -4.94 11.93 13.85
N THR A 171 -3.92 12.04 14.71
CA THR A 171 -2.78 12.95 14.46
C THR A 171 -2.05 12.59 13.16
N ILE A 172 -1.81 11.30 12.92
CA ILE A 172 -1.19 10.83 11.68
C ILE A 172 -2.11 11.09 10.49
N CYS A 173 -3.40 10.73 10.59
CA CYS A 173 -4.39 10.96 9.54
C CYS A 173 -4.48 12.44 9.15
N PHE A 174 -4.53 13.34 10.13
CA PHE A 174 -4.55 14.78 9.91
C PHE A 174 -3.27 15.26 9.25
N THR A 175 -2.11 14.86 9.76
CA THR A 175 -0.80 15.23 9.20
C THR A 175 -0.69 14.80 7.73
N VAL A 176 -1.09 13.57 7.43
CA VAL A 176 -1.02 13.00 6.09
C VAL A 176 -2.02 13.66 5.16
N CYS A 177 -3.27 13.84 5.58
CA CYS A 177 -4.31 14.48 4.75
C CYS A 177 -3.98 15.95 4.46
N PHE A 178 -3.76 16.75 5.50
CA PHE A 178 -3.49 18.19 5.32
C PHE A 178 -2.13 18.42 4.66
N GLY A 179 -1.10 17.69 5.09
CA GLY A 179 0.23 17.77 4.48
C GLY A 179 0.20 17.42 3.00
N SER A 180 -0.43 16.30 2.63
CA SER A 180 -0.54 15.88 1.23
C SER A 180 -1.42 16.82 0.41
N LEU A 181 -2.50 17.36 0.99
CA LEU A 181 -3.35 18.35 0.32
C LEU A 181 -2.58 19.62 0.00
N ILE A 182 -1.85 20.18 0.97
CA ILE A 182 -1.02 21.38 0.78
C ILE A 182 0.03 21.13 -0.30
N LEU A 183 0.74 19.99 -0.22
CA LEU A 183 1.77 19.63 -1.20
C LEU A 183 1.18 19.47 -2.61
N ASN A 184 0.01 18.83 -2.76
CA ASN A 184 -0.65 18.67 -4.05
C ASN A 184 -1.14 20.00 -4.62
N ILE A 185 -1.73 20.89 -3.80
CA ILE A 185 -2.12 22.25 -4.22
C ILE A 185 -0.89 23.02 -4.71
N TRP A 186 0.20 22.99 -3.95
CA TRP A 186 1.43 23.68 -4.31
C TRP A 186 2.06 23.10 -5.58
N THR A 187 2.04 21.78 -5.72
CA THR A 187 2.47 21.08 -6.94
C THR A 187 1.67 21.56 -8.15
N PHE A 188 0.34 21.65 -8.02
CA PHE A 188 -0.53 22.13 -9.09
C PHE A 188 -0.23 23.59 -9.48
N VAL A 189 -0.09 24.47 -8.49
CA VAL A 189 0.22 25.90 -8.73
C VAL A 189 1.57 26.05 -9.44
N ARG A 190 2.61 25.35 -8.97
CA ARG A 190 3.96 25.39 -9.56
C ARG A 190 3.97 24.80 -10.97
N TRP A 191 3.33 23.65 -11.16
CA TRP A 191 3.20 23.03 -12.48
C TRP A 191 2.49 23.94 -13.47
N ARG A 192 1.38 24.59 -13.06
CA ARG A 192 0.63 25.53 -13.91
C ARG A 192 1.48 26.73 -14.33
N LYS A 193 2.34 27.23 -13.44
CA LYS A 193 3.24 28.37 -13.73
C LYS A 193 4.31 28.03 -14.76
N HIS A 194 4.84 26.80 -14.73
CA HIS A 194 5.98 26.40 -15.57
C HIS A 194 5.60 25.58 -16.81
N ARG A 195 4.31 25.29 -17.03
CA ARG A 195 3.86 24.43 -18.15
C ARG A 195 4.21 24.94 -19.55
N GLN A 196 4.39 26.25 -19.74
CA GLN A 196 4.65 26.85 -21.05
C GLN A 196 6.14 26.79 -21.45
N THR A 197 7.04 26.60 -20.49
CA THR A 197 8.49 26.59 -20.70
C THR A 197 9.07 25.18 -20.81
N VAL A 198 8.22 24.16 -20.76
CA VAL A 198 8.61 22.76 -20.65
C VAL A 198 8.23 22.02 -21.93
N SER A 199 9.08 21.12 -22.40
CA SER A 199 8.80 20.33 -23.60
C SER A 199 7.54 19.46 -23.43
N PRO A 200 6.83 19.12 -24.52
CA PRO A 200 5.60 18.33 -24.45
C PRO A 200 5.77 16.96 -23.74
N SER A 201 6.93 16.32 -23.89
CA SER A 201 7.20 15.01 -23.25
C SER A 201 7.36 15.12 -21.73
N ILE A 202 8.06 16.16 -21.26
CA ILE A 202 8.23 16.43 -19.83
C ILE A 202 6.90 16.88 -19.22
N TYR A 203 6.13 17.71 -19.94
CA TYR A 203 4.79 18.12 -19.51
C TYR A 203 3.86 16.93 -19.26
N HIS A 204 3.81 15.98 -20.20
CA HIS A 204 2.98 14.77 -20.05
C HIS A 204 3.44 13.91 -18.86
N THR A 205 4.75 13.80 -18.65
CA THR A 205 5.31 13.05 -17.52
C THR A 205 4.95 13.69 -16.18
N GLN A 206 5.09 15.01 -16.06
CA GLN A 206 4.73 15.75 -14.84
C GLN A 206 3.22 15.67 -14.55
N ARG A 207 2.38 15.81 -15.59
CA ARG A 207 0.93 15.65 -15.46
C ARG A 207 0.56 14.28 -14.89
N ASN A 208 1.13 13.22 -15.44
CA ASN A 208 0.86 11.85 -14.98
C ASN A 208 1.33 11.62 -13.55
N GLN A 209 2.48 12.16 -13.17
CA GLN A 209 2.98 12.08 -11.80
C GLN A 209 2.09 12.86 -10.81
N PHE A 210 1.54 14.00 -11.22
CA PHE A 210 0.57 14.75 -10.43
C PHE A 210 -0.75 13.97 -10.27
N LEU A 211 -1.28 13.40 -11.36
CA LEU A 211 -2.51 12.58 -11.31
C LEU A 211 -2.34 11.34 -10.43
N PHE A 212 -1.18 10.69 -10.49
CA PHE A 212 -0.82 9.61 -9.58
C PHE A 212 -0.84 10.07 -8.12
N SER A 213 -0.16 11.19 -7.79
CA SER A 213 -0.12 11.78 -6.45
C SER A 213 -1.52 12.11 -5.92
N MET A 214 -2.38 12.69 -6.77
CA MET A 214 -3.78 12.98 -6.43
C MET A 214 -4.59 11.72 -6.18
N THR A 215 -4.36 10.66 -6.95
CA THR A 215 -5.02 9.37 -6.76
C THR A 215 -4.66 8.78 -5.40
N CYS A 216 -3.36 8.67 -5.09
CA CYS A 216 -2.86 8.24 -3.77
C CYS A 216 -3.46 9.06 -2.63
N PHE A 217 -3.53 10.39 -2.80
CA PHE A 217 -4.13 11.28 -1.82
C PHE A 217 -5.62 11.00 -1.58
N VAL A 218 -6.42 10.84 -2.64
CA VAL A 218 -7.87 10.58 -2.51
C VAL A 218 -8.11 9.28 -1.73
N PHE A 219 -7.39 8.21 -2.05
CA PHE A 219 -7.56 6.93 -1.36
C PHE A 219 -7.06 6.97 0.09
N SER A 220 -5.93 7.62 0.35
CA SER A 220 -5.46 7.85 1.73
C SER A 220 -6.44 8.70 2.55
N ALA A 221 -7.03 9.73 1.94
CA ALA A 221 -8.01 10.60 2.57
C ALA A 221 -9.32 9.87 2.87
N ILE A 222 -9.76 8.95 2.01
CA ILE A 222 -10.93 8.10 2.28
C ILE A 222 -10.72 7.25 3.52
N ILE A 223 -9.54 6.62 3.67
CA ILE A 223 -9.24 5.81 4.87
C ILE A 223 -9.22 6.70 6.13
N CYS A 224 -8.57 7.86 6.05
CA CYS A 224 -8.52 8.82 7.16
C CYS A 224 -9.92 9.32 7.54
N LEU A 225 -10.78 9.59 6.56
CA LEU A 225 -12.15 10.02 6.77
C LEU A 225 -12.99 8.91 7.40
N GLN A 226 -12.83 7.66 6.94
CA GLN A 226 -13.50 6.51 7.55
C GLN A 226 -13.13 6.41 9.04
N GLN A 227 -11.85 6.57 9.38
CA GLN A 227 -11.39 6.56 10.78
C GLN A 227 -12.02 7.70 11.57
N LEU A 228 -12.07 8.91 11.02
CA LEU A 228 -12.73 10.04 11.69
C LEU A 228 -14.22 9.75 11.94
N VAL A 229 -14.94 9.27 10.92
CA VAL A 229 -16.39 8.98 11.01
C VAL A 229 -16.66 7.87 12.02
N ALA A 230 -15.90 6.77 11.99
CA ALA A 230 -16.05 5.68 12.95
C ALA A 230 -15.92 6.16 14.40
N ASN A 231 -14.92 7.02 14.65
CA ASN A 231 -14.68 7.57 15.98
C ASN A 231 -15.75 8.58 16.41
N VAL A 232 -16.20 9.47 15.53
CA VAL A 232 -17.32 10.39 15.82
C VAL A 232 -18.59 9.61 16.19
N VAL A 233 -18.91 8.56 15.45
CA VAL A 233 -20.06 7.68 15.74
C VAL A 233 -19.89 6.98 17.09
N MET A 234 -18.69 6.49 17.40
CA MET A 234 -18.40 5.89 18.70
C MET A 234 -18.62 6.90 19.85
N PHE A 235 -18.15 8.14 19.72
CA PHE A 235 -18.36 9.18 20.73
C PHE A 235 -19.80 9.65 20.86
N SER A 236 -20.62 9.50 19.83
CA SER A 236 -22.06 9.77 19.89
C SER A 236 -22.84 8.73 20.72
N GLY A 237 -22.19 7.65 21.16
CA GLY A 237 -22.80 6.55 21.92
C GLY A 237 -23.43 5.47 21.05
N ASN A 238 -23.38 5.58 19.72
CA ASN A 238 -23.93 4.58 18.80
C ASN A 238 -22.91 3.47 18.53
N GLN A 239 -22.74 2.57 19.51
CA GLN A 239 -21.77 1.49 19.44
C GLN A 239 -22.04 0.51 18.28
N THR A 240 -23.30 0.24 17.96
CA THR A 240 -23.69 -0.67 16.87
C THR A 240 -23.18 -0.16 15.52
N LEU A 241 -23.43 1.12 15.21
CA LEU A 241 -22.96 1.72 13.96
C LEU A 241 -21.44 1.88 13.95
N ALA A 242 -20.82 2.23 15.09
CA ALA A 242 -19.37 2.30 15.21
C ALA A 242 -18.70 0.96 14.87
N ASN A 243 -19.22 -0.14 15.42
CA ASN A 243 -18.70 -1.49 15.13
C ASN A 243 -18.81 -1.84 13.64
N VAL A 244 -19.94 -1.52 12.99
CA VAL A 244 -20.09 -1.72 11.53
C VAL A 244 -19.05 -0.91 10.76
N LEU A 245 -18.82 0.35 11.15
CA LEU A 245 -17.82 1.20 10.50
C LEU A 245 -16.40 0.68 10.72
N PHE A 246 -16.07 0.18 11.91
CA PHE A 246 -14.79 -0.47 12.19
C PHE A 246 -14.63 -1.80 11.42
N ASP A 247 -15.70 -2.57 11.23
CA ASP A 247 -15.64 -3.79 10.40
C ASP A 247 -15.37 -3.44 8.92
N MET A 248 -15.90 -2.31 8.42
CA MET A 248 -15.64 -1.83 7.07
C MET A 248 -14.23 -1.23 6.88
N TYR A 249 -13.53 -0.88 7.95
CA TYR A 249 -12.20 -0.28 7.89
C TYR A 249 -11.19 -1.17 7.16
N PHE A 250 -11.12 -2.45 7.53
CA PHE A 250 -10.15 -3.39 6.98
C PHE A 250 -10.31 -3.60 5.46
N PRO A 251 -11.52 -3.90 4.91
CA PRO A 251 -11.69 -4.04 3.47
C PRO A 251 -11.48 -2.71 2.71
N LEU A 252 -11.91 -1.57 3.27
CA LEU A 252 -11.68 -0.26 2.64
C LEU A 252 -10.18 0.07 2.56
N SER A 253 -9.45 -0.19 3.64
CA SER A 253 -8.00 0.02 3.70
C SER A 253 -7.27 -0.89 2.73
N ALA A 254 -7.63 -2.17 2.69
CA ALA A 254 -7.07 -3.13 1.74
C ALA A 254 -7.30 -2.68 0.29
N PHE A 255 -8.51 -2.23 -0.05
CA PHE A 255 -8.83 -1.73 -1.38
C PHE A 255 -8.06 -0.47 -1.76
N ALA A 256 -7.99 0.51 -0.85
CA ALA A 256 -7.24 1.75 -1.06
C ALA A 256 -5.74 1.50 -1.28
N ILE A 257 -5.14 0.59 -0.50
CA ILE A 257 -3.74 0.17 -0.66
C ILE A 257 -3.48 -0.42 -2.05
N LEU A 258 -4.44 -1.19 -2.58
CA LEU A 258 -4.32 -1.82 -3.89
C LEU A 258 -4.42 -0.86 -5.07
N ILE A 259 -4.98 0.35 -4.88
CA ILE A 259 -5.19 1.26 -6.01
C ILE A 259 -3.92 1.97 -6.44
N GLU A 260 -3.06 2.35 -5.48
CA GLU A 260 -1.78 3.01 -5.78
C GLU A 260 -0.96 2.23 -6.82
N PRO A 261 -0.82 0.91 -6.71
CA PRO A 261 -0.11 0.17 -7.72
C PRO A 261 -0.73 0.15 -9.13
N TYR A 262 -2.05 0.01 -9.24
CA TYR A 262 -2.72 0.18 -10.53
C TYR A 262 -2.55 1.59 -11.09
N ALA A 263 -2.64 2.60 -10.23
CA ALA A 263 -2.42 3.98 -10.62
C ALA A 263 -1.00 4.16 -11.18
N LEU A 264 0.00 3.51 -10.58
CA LEU A 264 1.38 3.54 -11.08
C LEU A 264 1.47 2.96 -12.49
N LEU A 265 0.88 1.80 -12.75
CA LEU A 265 0.88 1.18 -14.07
C LEU A 265 0.15 2.06 -15.10
N VAL A 266 -1.00 2.61 -14.74
CA VAL A 266 -1.79 3.47 -15.63
C VAL A 266 -1.02 4.75 -15.98
N PHE A 267 -0.48 5.46 -14.98
CA PHE A 267 0.11 6.78 -15.17
C PHE A 267 1.60 6.72 -15.58
N CYS A 268 2.35 5.66 -15.27
CA CYS A 268 3.77 5.53 -15.61
C CYS A 268 3.99 4.73 -16.91
N GLY A 269 3.92 5.41 -18.05
CA GLY A 269 4.14 4.77 -19.37
C GLY A 269 5.53 4.15 -19.55
N GLY A 270 6.56 4.70 -18.90
CA GLY A 270 7.92 4.13 -18.92
C GLY A 270 7.98 2.75 -18.27
N LEU A 271 7.35 2.60 -17.11
CA LEU A 271 7.26 1.32 -16.40
C LEU A 271 6.51 0.27 -17.23
N ARG A 272 5.38 0.65 -17.85
CA ARG A 272 4.62 -0.26 -18.73
C ARG A 272 5.47 -0.80 -19.88
N ARG A 273 6.28 0.04 -20.52
CA ARG A 273 7.17 -0.39 -21.60
C ARG A 273 8.26 -1.32 -21.09
N GLU A 274 8.84 -1.04 -19.92
CA GLU A 274 9.86 -1.89 -19.30
C GLU A 274 9.26 -3.27 -18.93
N LEU A 275 8.09 -3.30 -18.30
CA LEU A 275 7.36 -4.54 -18.00
C LEU A 275 6.99 -5.33 -19.25
N PHE A 276 6.43 -4.68 -20.27
CA PHE A 276 6.09 -5.35 -21.52
C PHE A 276 7.32 -5.94 -22.22
N SER A 277 8.46 -5.25 -22.15
CA SER A 277 9.73 -5.77 -22.68
C SER A 277 10.24 -7.00 -21.92
N LEU A 278 10.00 -7.07 -20.61
CA LEU A 278 10.34 -8.22 -19.79
C LEU A 278 9.46 -9.42 -20.16
N PHE A 279 8.13 -9.24 -20.19
CA PHE A 279 7.21 -10.30 -20.60
C PHE A 279 7.49 -10.81 -22.01
N LYS A 280 7.82 -9.91 -22.95
CA LYS A 280 8.19 -10.32 -24.32
C LYS A 280 9.47 -11.17 -24.33
N LYS A 281 10.48 -10.83 -23.52
CA LYS A 281 11.71 -11.62 -23.42
C LYS A 281 11.45 -12.99 -22.82
N THR A 282 10.71 -13.06 -21.71
CA THR A 282 10.37 -14.32 -21.06
C THR A 282 9.52 -15.22 -21.97
N ALA A 283 8.56 -14.65 -22.69
CA ALA A 283 7.75 -15.41 -23.67
C ALA A 283 8.60 -15.94 -24.83
N ILE A 284 9.60 -15.18 -25.30
CA ILE A 284 10.52 -15.65 -26.35
C ILE A 284 11.44 -16.76 -25.83
N GLU A 285 11.97 -16.61 -24.61
CA GLU A 285 12.80 -17.63 -23.95
C GLU A 285 12.02 -18.93 -23.70
N GLU A 286 10.75 -18.82 -23.31
CA GLU A 286 9.84 -19.96 -23.12
C GLU A 286 9.47 -20.65 -24.45
N VAL A 287 9.24 -19.88 -25.52
CA VAL A 287 9.04 -20.44 -26.86
C VAL A 287 10.32 -21.11 -27.38
N GLN A 288 11.49 -20.54 -27.11
CA GLN A 288 12.78 -21.13 -27.50
C GLN A 288 13.10 -22.39 -26.71
N SER A 289 12.82 -22.45 -25.40
CA SER A 289 12.99 -23.65 -24.58
C SER A 289 11.99 -24.75 -24.95
N THR A 290 10.75 -24.37 -25.28
CA THR A 290 9.73 -25.31 -25.76
C THR A 290 10.09 -25.87 -27.14
N ASN A 291 10.59 -25.03 -28.05
CA ASN A 291 11.08 -25.45 -29.36
C ASN A 291 12.37 -26.26 -29.28
N ALA A 292 13.29 -25.95 -28.36
CA ALA A 292 14.47 -26.77 -28.08
C ALA A 292 14.07 -28.14 -27.50
N SER A 293 13.03 -28.21 -26.67
CA SER A 293 12.50 -29.50 -26.17
C SER A 293 11.81 -30.33 -27.27
N LYS A 294 11.11 -29.68 -28.21
CA LYS A 294 10.47 -30.33 -29.37
C LYS A 294 11.50 -30.77 -30.43
N CYS A 295 12.54 -29.98 -30.66
CA CYS A 295 13.67 -30.35 -31.52
C CYS A 295 14.61 -31.37 -30.86
N GLY A 296 14.61 -31.53 -29.54
CA GLY A 296 15.43 -32.52 -28.83
C GLY A 296 15.02 -33.97 -29.08
N ALA A 297 13.74 -34.23 -29.40
CA ALA A 297 13.24 -35.56 -29.74
C ALA A 297 13.30 -35.84 -31.26
N TRP A 298 12.99 -34.85 -32.11
CA TRP A 298 13.01 -35.00 -33.57
C TRP A 298 14.41 -34.85 -34.19
N GLY A 299 15.27 -34.01 -33.61
CA GLY A 299 16.64 -33.82 -34.08
C GLY A 299 17.55 -35.02 -33.80
N LYS A 300 17.22 -35.85 -32.82
CA LYS A 300 17.91 -37.13 -32.56
C LYS A 300 17.47 -38.26 -33.50
N TRP A 301 16.23 -38.23 -33.99
CA TRP A 301 15.73 -39.24 -34.92
C TRP A 301 16.29 -39.07 -36.34
N LEU A 302 16.46 -37.83 -36.80
CA LEU A 302 17.08 -37.50 -38.10
C LEU A 302 18.61 -37.63 -38.15
N GLN A 303 19.26 -37.93 -37.01
CA GLN A 303 20.69 -38.25 -36.94
C GLN A 303 20.95 -39.74 -36.78
N GLN A 304 19.90 -40.56 -36.66
CA GLN A 304 19.99 -42.02 -36.46
C GLN A 304 19.34 -42.84 -37.57
N ASN A 305 18.72 -42.19 -38.56
CA ASN A 305 18.23 -42.75 -39.83
C ASN A 305 18.76 -41.91 -40.99
#